data_AF-A0A7S4BZ26-F1
#
_entry.id   AF-A0A7S4BZ26-F1
#
_cell.length_a   1.000
_cell.length_b   1.000
_cell.length_c   1.000
_cell.angle_alpha   90.00
_cell.angle_beta   90.00
_cell.angle_gamma   90.00
#
_symmetry.space_group_name_H-M   'P 1'
#
loop_
_entity.id
_entity.type
_entity.pdbx_description
1 polymer ?
#
loop_
_entity_poly.entity_id
_entity_poly.type
_entity_poly.pdbx_seq_one_letter_code
_entity_poly.pdbx_strand_id
1 'polypeptide(L)'
;VAVRCGCTSICPSTLLFDAVARASVASKVARASATSIDQFSIDQFNPQASRKTLPTTAWAFATAGHPSPLLFDAVARASAASIDQFMPQNLANMAWAFATVCHSSPALFEAMSRASAARIGHFSRQNLANTAWAFATVGHASSALFEAMSRASAARIGQFSPQNLANTAWAFATVGHASSALFEAMSRASAA
;
A
#
# COMPACT_ATOMS: atom_id res chain seq x y z
N VAL A 1 23.30 5.37 8.29
CA VAL A 1 23.15 3.90 8.19
C VAL A 1 21.83 3.63 7.47
N ALA A 2 21.87 3.25 6.19
CA ALA A 2 20.68 3.10 5.37
C ALA A 2 20.06 1.71 5.59
N VAL A 3 18.92 1.64 6.26
CA VAL A 3 18.13 0.41 6.38
C VAL A 3 17.26 0.31 5.12
N ARG A 4 17.79 -0.28 4.06
CA ARG A 4 17.00 -0.67 2.88
C ARG A 4 16.43 -2.06 3.11
N CYS A 5 15.19 -2.13 3.57
CA CYS A 5 14.43 -3.38 3.60
C CYS A 5 13.14 -3.18 2.82
N GLY A 6 13.28 -3.27 1.50
CA GLY A 6 12.16 -3.56 0.62
C GLY A 6 12.07 -5.05 0.33
N CYS A 7 11.21 -5.43 -0.61
CA CYS A 7 10.97 -6.80 -1.11
C CYS A 7 12.20 -7.65 -1.49
N THR A 8 13.43 -7.12 -1.39
CA THR A 8 14.68 -7.76 -1.74
C THR A 8 15.57 -8.15 -0.55
N SER A 9 15.18 -7.92 0.72
CA SER A 9 16.00 -8.38 1.86
C SER A 9 15.22 -8.52 3.17
N ILE A 10 15.09 -9.74 3.69
CA ILE A 10 14.58 -10.00 5.05
C ILE A 10 15.66 -9.54 6.05
N CYS A 11 15.50 -8.37 6.66
CA CYS A 11 16.33 -7.98 7.80
C CYS A 11 15.76 -8.55 9.11
N PRO A 12 16.59 -9.08 10.01
CA PRO A 12 16.14 -9.60 11.30
C PRO A 12 15.50 -8.52 12.21
N SER A 13 15.86 -7.24 12.06
CA SER A 13 15.29 -6.13 12.84
C SER A 13 13.86 -5.73 12.43
N THR A 14 13.37 -6.22 11.29
CA THR A 14 12.00 -5.98 10.79
C THR A 14 10.99 -6.95 11.37
N LEU A 15 11.44 -8.06 12.00
CA LEU A 15 10.55 -9.12 12.49
C LEU A 15 9.52 -8.62 13.53
N LEU A 16 9.84 -7.58 14.30
CA LEU A 16 8.91 -6.96 15.26
C LEU A 16 7.84 -6.09 14.57
N PHE A 17 8.19 -5.33 13.53
CA PHE A 17 7.24 -4.46 12.80
C PHE A 17 6.43 -5.26 11.76
N ASP A 18 7.05 -6.22 11.08
CA ASP A 18 6.38 -7.21 10.23
C ASP A 18 5.42 -8.09 11.03
N ALA A 19 5.75 -8.44 12.28
CA ALA A 19 4.83 -9.18 13.14
C ALA A 19 3.58 -8.36 13.49
N VAL A 20 3.67 -7.05 13.72
CA VAL A 20 2.49 -6.20 13.97
C VAL A 20 1.59 -6.10 12.74
N ALA A 21 2.16 -6.03 11.54
CA ALA A 21 1.41 -6.03 10.28
C ALA A 21 0.81 -7.41 9.94
N ARG A 22 1.58 -8.51 10.13
CA ARG A 22 1.14 -9.89 9.88
C ARG A 22 0.14 -10.38 10.94
N ALA A 23 0.29 -10.01 12.21
CA ALA A 23 -0.56 -10.48 13.32
C ALA A 23 -2.01 -9.96 13.22
N SER A 24 -2.24 -8.77 12.67
CA SER A 24 -3.59 -8.21 12.54
C SER A 24 -4.39 -8.80 11.37
N VAL A 25 -3.72 -9.14 10.26
CA VAL A 25 -4.39 -9.71 9.07
C VAL A 25 -4.58 -11.22 9.21
N ALA A 26 -3.59 -11.94 9.76
CA ALA A 26 -3.71 -13.38 10.03
C ALA A 26 -4.90 -13.71 10.95
N SER A 27 -5.22 -12.82 11.91
CA SER A 27 -6.35 -12.97 12.82
C SER A 27 -7.73 -13.00 12.13
N LYS A 28 -7.88 -12.40 10.94
CA LYS A 28 -9.17 -12.35 10.22
C LYS A 28 -9.36 -13.42 9.14
N VAL A 29 -8.30 -14.14 8.75
CA VAL A 29 -8.28 -14.96 7.52
C VAL A 29 -8.31 -16.47 7.77
N ALA A 30 -8.37 -16.92 9.03
CA ALA A 30 -8.40 -18.36 9.37
C ALA A 30 -9.72 -19.10 9.01
N ARG A 31 -10.55 -18.61 8.08
CA ARG A 31 -11.77 -19.33 7.66
C ARG A 31 -12.27 -18.94 6.27
N ALA A 32 -11.56 -19.35 5.22
CA ALA A 32 -12.19 -19.59 3.92
C ALA A 32 -11.38 -20.64 3.15
N SER A 33 -12.06 -21.73 2.85
CA SER A 33 -11.52 -23.00 2.39
C SER A 33 -10.86 -22.91 1.01
N ALA A 34 -9.68 -23.49 0.89
CA ALA A 34 -8.99 -23.71 -0.37
C ALA A 34 -9.75 -24.76 -1.20
N THR A 35 -10.39 -24.36 -2.30
CA THR A 35 -10.64 -25.25 -3.43
C THR A 35 -10.80 -24.46 -4.73
N SER A 36 -9.95 -24.75 -5.71
CA SER A 36 -10.05 -24.41 -7.14
C SER A 36 -9.90 -22.93 -7.56
N ILE A 37 -8.66 -22.44 -7.67
CA ILE A 37 -8.32 -21.17 -8.36
C ILE A 37 -7.51 -21.40 -9.65
N ASP A 38 -7.09 -22.63 -9.95
CA ASP A 38 -6.29 -22.98 -11.14
C ASP A 38 -7.04 -22.93 -12.50
N GLN A 39 -8.28 -22.40 -12.52
CA GLN A 39 -9.08 -22.25 -13.75
C GLN A 39 -9.53 -20.82 -14.05
N PHE A 40 -8.95 -19.79 -13.41
CA PHE A 40 -9.20 -18.42 -13.84
C PHE A 40 -8.45 -18.15 -15.16
N SER A 41 -9.09 -18.42 -16.29
CA SER A 41 -8.57 -18.04 -17.61
C SER A 41 -8.41 -16.53 -17.67
N ILE A 42 -7.20 -16.06 -17.96
CA ILE A 42 -6.86 -14.64 -18.12
C ILE A 42 -7.75 -13.99 -19.19
N ASP A 43 -8.29 -14.78 -20.13
CA ASP A 43 -9.20 -14.31 -21.18
C ASP A 43 -10.56 -13.84 -20.65
N GLN A 44 -10.98 -14.28 -19.45
CA GLN A 44 -12.17 -13.76 -18.77
C GLN A 44 -11.89 -12.49 -17.96
N PHE A 45 -10.64 -12.07 -17.84
CA PHE A 45 -10.27 -10.84 -17.16
C PHE A 45 -10.71 -9.64 -18.01
N ASN A 46 -11.91 -9.15 -17.74
CA ASN A 46 -12.47 -8.00 -18.43
C ASN A 46 -11.69 -6.71 -18.04
N PRO A 47 -10.93 -6.07 -18.96
CA PRO A 47 -10.22 -4.83 -18.66
C PRO A 47 -11.15 -3.62 -18.43
N GLN A 48 -12.44 -3.73 -18.76
CA GLN A 48 -13.50 -2.77 -18.42
C GLN A 48 -14.16 -3.06 -17.07
N ALA A 49 -13.57 -3.94 -16.25
CA ALA A 49 -14.10 -4.26 -14.95
C ALA A 49 -14.29 -3.00 -14.10
N SER A 50 -15.34 -3.01 -13.26
CA SER A 50 -15.74 -1.85 -12.47
C SER A 50 -14.56 -1.23 -11.71
N ARG A 51 -14.64 0.08 -11.39
CA ARG A 51 -13.60 0.84 -10.66
C ARG A 51 -13.03 0.14 -9.42
N LYS A 52 -13.82 -0.76 -8.81
CA LYS A 52 -13.47 -1.53 -7.61
C LYS A 52 -12.93 -2.93 -7.90
N THR A 53 -13.28 -3.53 -9.03
CA THR A 53 -12.98 -4.94 -9.32
C THR A 53 -11.48 -5.20 -9.33
N LEU A 54 -10.70 -4.42 -10.09
CA LEU A 54 -9.25 -4.66 -10.22
C LEU A 54 -8.51 -4.57 -8.85
N PRO A 55 -8.67 -3.50 -8.05
CA PRO A 55 -8.07 -3.45 -6.71
C PRO A 55 -8.58 -4.55 -5.78
N THR A 56 -9.87 -4.87 -5.81
CA THR A 56 -10.44 -5.89 -4.93
C THR A 56 -9.92 -7.28 -5.29
N THR A 57 -9.77 -7.60 -6.58
CA THR A 57 -9.18 -8.87 -7.04
C THR A 57 -7.73 -8.97 -6.58
N ALA A 58 -6.90 -7.96 -6.85
CA ALA A 58 -5.50 -7.97 -6.39
C ALA A 58 -5.40 -8.11 -4.86
N TRP A 59 -6.23 -7.37 -4.13
CA TRP A 59 -6.28 -7.42 -2.67
C TRP A 59 -6.70 -8.81 -2.16
N ALA A 60 -7.68 -9.45 -2.78
CA ALA A 60 -8.13 -10.79 -2.40
C ALA A 60 -7.02 -11.83 -2.59
N PHE A 61 -6.34 -11.83 -3.74
CA PHE A 61 -5.22 -12.74 -4.02
C PHE A 61 -4.04 -12.51 -3.06
N ALA A 62 -3.69 -11.24 -2.81
CA ALA A 62 -2.65 -10.88 -1.84
C ALA A 62 -3.00 -11.34 -0.42
N THR A 63 -4.25 -11.14 0.01
CA THR A 63 -4.73 -11.52 1.34
C THR A 63 -4.79 -13.04 1.52
N ALA A 64 -5.12 -13.77 0.45
CA ALA A 64 -5.12 -15.23 0.45
C ALA A 64 -3.72 -15.84 0.40
N GLY A 65 -2.66 -15.03 0.29
CA GLY A 65 -1.29 -15.52 0.17
C GLY A 65 -1.04 -16.28 -1.14
N HIS A 66 -1.84 -16.02 -2.17
CA HIS A 66 -1.72 -16.63 -3.49
C HIS A 66 -1.14 -15.61 -4.49
N PRO A 67 0.19 -15.42 -4.52
CA PRO A 67 0.83 -14.60 -5.53
C PRO A 67 0.66 -15.30 -6.89
N SER A 68 -0.17 -14.75 -7.76
CA SER A 68 -0.32 -15.18 -9.15
C SER A 68 0.31 -14.13 -10.06
N PRO A 69 1.59 -14.27 -10.47
CA PRO A 69 2.29 -13.24 -11.22
C PRO A 69 1.55 -12.81 -12.49
N LEU A 70 0.99 -13.78 -13.23
CA LEU A 70 0.23 -13.51 -14.46
C LEU A 70 -1.03 -12.67 -14.20
N LEU A 71 -1.73 -12.91 -13.09
CA LEU A 71 -2.88 -12.12 -12.67
C LEU A 71 -2.46 -10.70 -12.27
N PHE A 72 -1.37 -10.55 -11.52
CA PHE A 72 -0.86 -9.22 -11.14
C PHE A 72 -0.36 -8.42 -12.35
N ASP A 73 0.26 -9.07 -13.33
CA ASP A 73 0.62 -8.45 -14.61
C ASP A 73 -0.61 -7.97 -15.39
N ALA A 74 -1.66 -8.80 -15.47
CA ALA A 74 -2.92 -8.44 -16.13
C ALA A 74 -3.63 -7.28 -15.40
N VAL A 75 -3.69 -7.32 -14.07
CA VAL A 75 -4.23 -6.25 -13.23
C VAL A 75 -3.45 -4.96 -13.42
N ALA A 76 -2.12 -5.01 -13.45
CA ALA A 76 -1.30 -3.83 -13.64
C ALA A 76 -1.58 -3.14 -14.97
N ARG A 77 -1.62 -3.90 -16.07
CA ARG A 77 -1.93 -3.37 -17.40
C ARG A 77 -3.31 -2.73 -17.46
N ALA A 78 -4.35 -3.41 -16.98
CA ALA A 78 -5.72 -2.88 -17.01
C ALA A 78 -5.91 -1.67 -16.08
N SER A 79 -5.23 -1.67 -14.92
CA SER A 79 -5.33 -0.58 -13.95
C SER A 79 -4.62 0.68 -14.44
N ALA A 80 -3.48 0.55 -15.13
CA ALA A 80 -2.79 1.70 -15.71
C ALA A 80 -3.65 2.46 -16.72
N ALA A 81 -4.51 1.77 -17.48
CA ALA A 81 -5.44 2.38 -18.44
C ALA A 81 -6.66 3.07 -17.80
N SER A 82 -6.98 2.77 -16.54
CA SER A 82 -8.20 3.22 -15.86
C SER A 82 -7.95 3.90 -14.51
N ILE A 83 -6.69 4.25 -14.21
CA ILE A 83 -6.23 4.71 -12.89
C ILE A 83 -6.97 5.97 -12.41
N ASP A 84 -7.38 6.85 -13.33
CA ASP A 84 -8.09 8.07 -13.01
C ASP A 84 -9.50 7.86 -12.47
N GLN A 85 -10.06 6.67 -12.70
CA GLN A 85 -11.37 6.29 -12.19
C GLN A 85 -11.29 5.70 -10.77
N PHE A 86 -10.09 5.44 -10.25
CA PHE A 86 -9.93 4.81 -8.94
C PHE A 86 -10.20 5.82 -7.83
N MET A 87 -10.95 5.38 -6.84
CA MET A 87 -11.15 6.12 -5.60
C MET A 87 -9.90 5.99 -4.70
N PRO A 88 -9.67 6.90 -3.74
CA PRO A 88 -8.56 6.82 -2.79
C PRO A 88 -8.34 5.43 -2.15
N GLN A 89 -9.42 4.77 -1.75
CA GLN A 89 -9.33 3.43 -1.17
C GLN A 89 -8.84 2.39 -2.18
N ASN A 90 -9.24 2.51 -3.45
CA ASN A 90 -8.86 1.60 -4.52
C ASN A 90 -7.36 1.74 -4.82
N LEU A 91 -6.84 2.97 -4.85
CA LEU A 91 -5.41 3.25 -5.01
C LEU A 91 -4.60 2.65 -3.85
N ALA A 92 -5.03 2.89 -2.61
CA ALA A 92 -4.35 2.35 -1.44
C ALA A 92 -4.38 0.82 -1.38
N ASN A 93 -5.53 0.20 -1.69
CA ASN A 93 -5.66 -1.26 -1.73
C ASN A 93 -4.81 -1.89 -2.83
N MET A 94 -4.76 -1.27 -4.01
CA MET A 94 -3.94 -1.73 -5.12
C MET A 94 -2.44 -1.68 -4.76
N ALA A 95 -1.97 -0.53 -4.28
CA ALA A 95 -0.59 -0.37 -3.85
C ALA A 95 -0.22 -1.38 -2.77
N TRP A 96 -1.09 -1.55 -1.76
CA TRP A 96 -0.90 -2.55 -0.71
C TRP A 96 -0.83 -3.97 -1.27
N ALA A 97 -1.74 -4.36 -2.16
CA ALA A 97 -1.76 -5.70 -2.73
C ALA A 97 -0.45 -6.03 -3.46
N PHE A 98 0.01 -5.13 -4.33
CA PHE A 98 1.26 -5.30 -5.08
C PHE A 98 2.49 -5.35 -4.17
N ALA A 99 2.53 -4.50 -3.13
CA ALA A 99 3.60 -4.49 -2.15
C ALA A 99 3.61 -5.79 -1.31
N THR A 100 2.45 -6.29 -0.88
CA THR A 100 2.31 -7.51 -0.07
C THR A 100 2.81 -8.75 -0.79
N VAL A 101 2.53 -8.87 -2.10
CA VAL A 101 3.05 -10.00 -2.90
C VAL A 101 4.42 -9.73 -3.51
N CYS A 102 5.04 -8.59 -3.20
CA CYS A 102 6.32 -8.17 -3.75
C CYS A 102 6.39 -8.21 -5.29
N HIS A 103 5.27 -7.88 -5.94
CA HIS A 103 5.19 -7.88 -7.39
C HIS A 103 5.58 -6.50 -7.95
N SER A 104 6.61 -6.48 -8.79
CA SER A 104 7.15 -5.25 -9.36
C SER A 104 6.28 -4.73 -10.51
N SER A 105 5.78 -3.51 -10.40
CA SER A 105 5.11 -2.82 -11.50
C SER A 105 5.39 -1.31 -11.48
N PRO A 106 6.60 -0.87 -11.90
CA PRO A 106 7.01 0.53 -11.79
C PRO A 106 6.04 1.51 -12.48
N ALA A 107 5.54 1.15 -13.66
CA ALA A 107 4.59 1.99 -14.40
C ALA A 107 3.26 2.17 -13.66
N LEU A 108 2.76 1.11 -13.00
CA LEU A 108 1.56 1.20 -12.17
C LEU A 108 1.79 2.06 -10.93
N PHE A 109 2.92 1.89 -10.24
CA PHE A 109 3.27 2.71 -9.06
C PHE A 109 3.43 4.20 -9.41
N GLU A 110 4.02 4.51 -10.57
CA GLU A 110 4.07 5.88 -11.08
C GLU A 110 2.67 6.46 -11.34
N ALA A 111 1.79 5.68 -11.98
CA ALA A 111 0.41 6.08 -12.22
C ALA A 111 -0.37 6.29 -10.90
N MET A 112 -0.24 5.34 -9.95
CA MET A 112 -0.83 5.45 -8.62
C MET A 112 -0.29 6.64 -7.85
N SER A 113 1.00 6.98 -8.01
CA SER A 113 1.61 8.12 -7.34
C SER A 113 0.94 9.42 -7.75
N ARG A 114 0.88 9.68 -9.07
CA ARG A 114 0.24 10.88 -9.62
C ARG A 114 -1.23 10.95 -9.23
N ALA A 115 -1.96 9.84 -9.38
CA ALA A 115 -3.38 9.79 -9.06
C ALA A 115 -3.66 10.02 -7.57
N SER A 116 -2.82 9.46 -6.68
CA SER A 116 -2.93 9.61 -5.22
C SER A 116 -2.58 11.02 -4.77
N ALA A 117 -1.49 11.61 -5.29
CA ALA A 117 -1.10 12.98 -4.97
C ALA A 117 -2.20 13.99 -5.33
N ALA A 118 -2.81 13.84 -6.50
CA ALA A 118 -3.92 14.70 -6.95
C ALA A 118 -5.19 14.56 -6.08
N ARG A 119 -5.37 13.43 -5.40
CA ARG A 119 -6.59 13.11 -4.63
C ARG A 119 -6.33 13.01 -3.13
N ILE A 120 -5.17 13.45 -2.65
CA ILE A 120 -4.68 13.17 -1.28
C ILE A 120 -5.62 13.71 -0.18
N GLY A 121 -6.35 14.78 -0.46
CA GLY A 121 -7.34 15.36 0.45
C GLY A 121 -8.49 14.40 0.76
N HIS A 122 -8.81 13.47 -0.14
CA HIS A 122 -9.86 12.47 0.00
C HIS A 122 -9.38 11.15 0.62
N PHE A 123 -8.08 11.00 0.89
CA PHE A 123 -7.57 9.81 1.53
C PHE A 123 -7.98 9.78 3.01
N SER A 124 -8.50 8.62 3.44
CA SER A 124 -8.62 8.32 4.86
C SER A 124 -7.23 8.14 5.48
N ARG A 125 -7.15 8.17 6.81
CA ARG A 125 -5.89 7.99 7.55
C ARG A 125 -5.28 6.61 7.31
N GLN A 126 -6.13 5.59 7.18
CA GLN A 126 -5.73 4.24 6.80
C GLN A 126 -5.22 4.20 5.36
N ASN A 127 -5.88 4.89 4.42
CA ASN A 127 -5.42 4.95 3.04
C ASN A 127 -4.04 5.63 2.94
N LEU A 128 -3.81 6.72 3.69
CA LEU A 128 -2.51 7.40 3.76
C LEU A 128 -1.43 6.45 4.28
N ALA A 129 -1.67 5.80 5.41
CA ALA A 129 -0.71 4.88 6.02
C ALA A 129 -0.41 3.67 5.11
N ASN A 130 -1.44 3.06 4.51
CA ASN A 130 -1.26 1.93 3.59
C ASN A 130 -0.50 2.31 2.32
N THR A 131 -0.78 3.50 1.78
CA THR A 131 -0.07 4.00 0.59
C THR A 131 1.38 4.29 0.90
N ALA A 132 1.67 5.00 2.01
CA ALA A 132 3.04 5.27 2.43
C ALA A 132 3.83 3.97 2.65
N TRP A 133 3.23 3.01 3.38
CA TRP A 133 3.84 1.70 3.61
C TRP A 133 4.10 0.96 2.29
N ALA A 134 3.11 0.86 1.41
CA ALA A 134 3.25 0.15 0.14
C ALA A 134 4.39 0.70 -0.72
N PHE A 135 4.44 2.03 -0.89
CA PHE A 135 5.47 2.71 -1.68
C PHE A 135 6.87 2.54 -1.07
N ALA A 136 6.98 2.59 0.27
CA ALA A 136 8.23 2.32 0.96
C ALA A 136 8.68 0.85 0.81
N THR A 137 7.75 -0.10 0.94
CA THR A 137 8.01 -1.55 0.82
C THR A 137 8.54 -1.95 -0.55
N VAL A 138 7.99 -1.39 -1.63
CA VAL A 138 8.49 -1.65 -2.99
C VAL A 138 9.70 -0.79 -3.37
N GLY A 139 10.16 0.09 -2.47
CA GLY A 139 11.27 1.01 -2.73
C GLY A 139 10.97 2.07 -3.80
N HIS A 140 9.70 2.36 -4.05
CA HIS A 140 9.28 3.37 -5.03
C HIS A 140 9.04 4.71 -4.30
N ALA A 141 10.10 5.50 -4.15
CA ALA A 141 10.03 6.80 -3.49
C ALA A 141 9.61 7.89 -4.49
N SER A 142 8.35 8.33 -4.43
CA SER A 142 7.89 9.49 -5.19
C SER A 142 7.83 10.73 -4.28
N SER A 143 8.77 11.66 -4.44
CA SER A 143 8.88 12.85 -3.58
C SER A 143 7.59 13.64 -3.50
N ALA A 144 6.92 13.88 -4.64
CA ALA A 144 5.66 14.61 -4.69
C ALA A 144 4.53 13.94 -3.88
N LEU A 145 4.45 12.61 -3.94
CA LEU A 145 3.46 11.85 -3.16
C LEU A 145 3.78 11.90 -1.66
N PHE A 146 5.05 11.70 -1.27
CA PHE A 146 5.45 11.74 0.14
C PHE A 146 5.30 13.13 0.76
N GLU A 147 5.57 14.20 0.02
CA GLU A 147 5.27 15.56 0.46
C GLU A 147 3.76 15.79 0.65
N ALA A 148 2.94 15.32 -0.28
CA ALA A 148 1.49 15.40 -0.19
C ALA A 148 0.95 14.61 1.02
N MET A 149 1.43 13.38 1.22
CA MET A 149 1.11 12.55 2.38
C MET A 149 1.57 13.17 3.69
N SER A 150 2.75 13.81 3.71
CA SER A 150 3.29 14.50 4.87
C SER A 150 2.34 15.60 5.35
N ARG A 151 1.98 16.53 4.46
CA ARG A 151 1.05 17.62 4.77
C ARG A 151 -0.32 17.08 5.20
N ALA A 152 -0.84 16.11 4.45
CA ALA A 152 -2.12 15.48 4.68
C ALA A 152 -2.20 14.75 6.05
N SER A 153 -1.13 14.08 6.45
CA SER A 153 -1.03 13.33 7.71
C SER A 153 -0.79 14.26 8.89
N ALA A 154 0.11 15.23 8.78
CA ALA A 154 0.41 16.18 9.85
C ALA A 154 -0.84 16.95 10.31
N ALA A 155 -1.69 17.37 9.37
CA ALA A 155 -2.95 18.05 9.66
C ALA A 155 -3.98 17.19 10.41
N ARG A 156 -3.82 15.87 10.42
CA ARG A 156 -4.81 14.90 10.96
C ARG A 156 -4.20 13.91 11.94
N ILE A 157 -3.00 14.18 12.43
CA ILE A 157 -2.16 13.19 13.11
C ILE A 157 -2.83 12.61 14.37
N GLY A 158 -3.54 13.45 15.13
CA GLY A 158 -4.25 13.04 16.36
C GLY A 158 -5.46 12.12 16.12
N GLN A 159 -5.83 11.89 14.86
CA GLN A 159 -6.92 10.98 14.49
C GLN A 159 -6.40 9.63 13.96
N PHE A 160 -5.08 9.46 13.82
CA PHE A 160 -4.50 8.20 13.37
C PHE A 160 -4.59 7.18 14.50
N SER A 161 -4.86 5.92 14.14
CA SER A 161 -4.64 4.82 15.08
C SER A 161 -3.13 4.66 15.33
N PRO A 162 -2.72 4.06 16.46
CA PRO A 162 -1.31 3.76 16.72
C PRO A 162 -0.63 3.01 15.58
N GLN A 163 -1.34 2.07 14.95
CA GLN A 163 -0.84 1.31 13.80
C GLN A 163 -0.62 2.18 12.56
N ASN A 164 -1.56 3.09 12.24
CA ASN A 164 -1.40 4.00 11.11
C ASN A 164 -0.22 4.97 11.34
N LEU A 165 -0.02 5.42 12.58
CA LEU A 165 1.14 6.25 12.95
C LEU A 165 2.45 5.50 12.72
N ALA A 166 2.55 4.28 13.26
CA ALA A 166 3.75 3.45 13.12
C ALA A 166 4.09 3.17 11.64
N ASN A 167 3.10 2.78 10.84
CA ASN A 167 3.28 2.52 9.41
C ASN A 167 3.75 3.78 8.66
N THR A 168 3.17 4.93 8.98
CA THR A 168 3.54 6.20 8.35
C THR A 168 4.97 6.60 8.75
N ALA A 169 5.32 6.55 10.05
CA ALA A 169 6.66 6.89 10.53
C ALA A 169 7.73 5.97 9.91
N TRP A 170 7.48 4.66 9.89
CA TRP A 170 8.36 3.68 9.26
C TRP A 170 8.55 3.98 7.78
N ALA A 171 7.46 4.21 7.03
CA ALA A 171 7.53 4.47 5.60
C ALA A 171 8.42 5.68 5.27
N PHE A 172 8.22 6.80 5.98
CA PHE A 172 9.01 8.02 5.77
C PHE A 172 10.49 7.84 6.12
N ALA A 173 10.79 7.09 7.18
CA ALA A 173 12.16 6.74 7.53
C ALA A 173 12.82 5.85 6.47
N THR A 174 12.10 4.83 5.97
CA THR A 174 12.58 3.85 4.97
C THR A 174 12.90 4.50 3.63
N VAL A 175 12.05 5.42 3.14
CA VAL A 175 12.33 6.13 1.89
C VAL A 175 13.32 7.29 2.06
N GLY A 176 13.77 7.57 3.29
CA GLY A 176 14.67 8.68 3.61
C GLY A 176 14.06 10.07 3.36
N HIS A 177 12.73 10.17 3.37
CA HIS A 177 12.04 11.44 3.13
C HIS A 177 11.83 12.17 4.46
N ALA A 178 12.71 13.12 4.76
CA ALA A 178 12.60 13.90 5.98
C ALA A 178 11.41 14.85 5.91
N SER A 179 10.49 14.74 6.87
CA SER A 179 9.42 15.72 7.10
C SER A 179 9.42 16.14 8.56
N SER A 180 10.09 17.24 8.88
CA SER A 180 10.12 17.81 10.23
C SER A 180 8.70 18.05 10.75
N ALA A 181 7.85 18.67 9.94
CA ALA A 181 6.46 18.95 10.30
C ALA A 181 5.67 17.68 10.68
N LEU A 182 5.85 16.57 9.95
CA LEU A 182 5.18 15.32 10.25
C LEU A 182 5.71 14.69 11.55
N PHE A 183 7.03 14.59 11.70
CA PHE A 183 7.64 13.97 12.88
C PHE A 183 7.39 14.78 14.16
N GLU A 184 7.41 16.10 14.08
CA GLU A 184 7.02 16.96 15.20
C GLU A 184 5.53 16.78 15.55
N ALA A 185 4.66 16.67 14.55
CA ALA A 185 3.24 16.42 14.79
C ALA A 185 3.02 15.04 15.47
N MET A 186 3.76 14.01 15.06
CA MET A 186 3.76 12.70 15.72
C MET A 186 4.25 12.78 17.17
N SER A 187 5.36 13.48 17.42
CA SER A 187 5.92 13.65 18.76
C SER A 187 4.95 14.34 19.71
N ARG A 188 4.31 15.43 19.27
CA ARG A 188 3.28 16.12 20.05
C ARG A 188 2.08 15.23 20.34
N ALA A 189 1.64 14.44 19.36
CA ALA A 189 0.50 13.54 19.53
C ALA A 189 0.78 12.37 20.48
N SER A 190 2.04 11.94 20.63
CA SER A 190 2.43 10.90 21.59
C SER A 190 2.60 11.42 23.03
N ALA A 191 2.69 12.73 23.20
CA ALA A 191 2.87 13.38 24.51
C ALA A 191 1.55 13.85 25.15
N ALA A 192 0.43 13.69 24.44
CA ALA A 192 -0.93 14.06 24.87
C ALA A 192 -1.72 12.81 25.27
#